data_AF-A0A936MPP6-F1
#
_entry.id   AF-A0A936MPP6-F1
#
_cell.length_a   1.000
_cell.length_b   1.000
_cell.length_c   1.000
_cell.angle_alpha   90.00
_cell.angle_beta   90.00
_cell.angle_gamma   90.00
#
_symmetry.space_group_name_H-M   'P 1'
#
loop_
_entity.id
_entity.type
_entity.pdbx_description
1 polymer ?
#
loop_
_entity_poly.entity_id
_entity_poly.type
_entity_poly.pdbx_seq_one_letter_code
_entity_poly.pdbx_strand_id
1 'polypeptide(L)'
;MTSANSSCPLRVTSVVWQPADGMFMLAVICKATFSLEIDESPLAEDQDDVVQNDEYWNEDEHASLSDACDLVPFKRGVDVILVGHAYAPRVLSELPFCARLSIGTSIDKAIEIHGERHWSKDDELVEQPCPRRMPLRWERATGGPGTTNPVGVPHVALAEKGQTRKLPNLEPPRTRLARPTDVIPPIGFGPIAPSWPERKSKIDTKAGEWDHRRWFDKPLAPYVDASFFNAAPLDQRLDTFVGDERIVLENLHPEFPRFSTHLAPIRPRAEVHKSSNATFTVDLRCDTLCIDTDRLVCTLTWRGSVPLAHATESARVEVTIDSGPRAETGMANSTVMLDWEDHHASAAAPALPFAGVKTHARPPFDAAAFPIERFAAISAELNEGRAPRHHVLEAHRLGEDDWKTIEAFWMQKLDEEAALGKHALRAMNDQAYIAAVEVFRGPITPAEVASIVASLERGEAYQTLDELNIQQPALMPILRSWTRKPARDLVIVSAPKGT
;
A
#
# COMPACT_ATOMS: atom_id res chain seq x y z
N MET A 1 22.81 -29.21 11.39
CA MET A 1 22.68 -27.88 12.03
C MET A 1 22.44 -26.88 10.92
N THR A 2 21.37 -26.11 10.98
CA THR A 2 21.09 -25.07 9.99
C THR A 2 21.87 -23.81 10.37
N SER A 3 22.62 -23.26 9.42
CA SER A 3 23.43 -22.05 9.64
C SER A 3 23.24 -21.09 8.47
N ALA A 4 23.02 -19.82 8.77
CA ALA A 4 23.05 -18.75 7.78
C ALA A 4 24.31 -17.93 7.97
N ASN A 5 25.10 -17.81 6.90
CA ASN A 5 26.31 -17.00 6.87
C ASN A 5 26.16 -15.94 5.77
N SER A 6 26.69 -14.76 6.03
CA SER A 6 26.84 -13.72 5.01
C SER A 6 28.29 -13.68 4.54
N SER A 7 28.48 -13.69 3.22
CA SER A 7 29.79 -13.46 2.59
C SER A 7 29.97 -11.99 2.16
N CYS A 8 29.00 -11.14 2.50
CA CYS A 8 28.95 -9.73 2.20
C CYS A 8 28.60 -8.93 3.48
N PRO A 9 28.59 -7.58 3.45
CA PRO A 9 28.27 -6.79 4.65
C PRO A 9 26.87 -7.03 5.22
N LEU A 10 25.94 -7.59 4.44
CA LEU A 10 24.54 -7.72 4.82
C LEU A 10 24.34 -8.65 6.02
N ARG A 11 23.37 -8.33 6.88
CA ARG A 11 22.97 -9.17 8.02
C ARG A 11 21.95 -10.20 7.57
N VAL A 12 22.13 -11.44 8.02
CA VAL A 12 21.33 -12.58 7.53
C VAL A 12 20.89 -13.43 8.72
N THR A 13 19.65 -13.89 8.67
CA THR A 13 19.14 -14.94 9.53
C THR A 13 18.30 -15.93 8.73
N SER A 14 17.97 -17.06 9.34
CA SER A 14 17.09 -18.06 8.74
C SER A 14 16.26 -18.75 9.79
N VAL A 15 15.02 -19.10 9.46
CA VAL A 15 14.10 -19.81 10.35
C VAL A 15 13.38 -20.92 9.60
N VAL A 16 13.33 -22.10 10.23
CA VAL A 16 12.52 -23.21 9.72
C VAL A 16 11.10 -23.04 10.23
N TRP A 17 10.12 -23.15 9.34
CA TRP A 17 8.71 -23.00 9.67
C TRP A 17 7.85 -23.92 8.82
N GLN A 18 6.55 -23.97 9.14
CA GLN A 18 5.59 -24.85 8.48
C GLN A 18 4.42 -24.04 7.88
N PRO A 19 4.27 -23.93 6.55
CA PRO A 19 3.10 -23.29 5.94
C PRO A 19 1.81 -24.05 6.19
N ALA A 20 1.90 -25.39 6.21
CA ALA A 20 0.84 -26.29 6.65
C ALA A 20 1.47 -27.50 7.33
N ASP A 21 0.63 -28.33 7.96
CA ASP A 21 1.08 -29.51 8.68
C ASP A 21 1.91 -30.45 7.79
N GLY A 22 3.10 -30.80 8.26
CA GLY A 22 4.03 -31.69 7.53
C GLY A 22 4.77 -31.05 6.35
N MET A 23 4.54 -29.78 6.04
CA MET A 23 5.32 -29.04 5.03
C MET A 23 6.36 -28.16 5.73
N PHE A 24 7.64 -28.31 5.41
CA PHE A 24 8.72 -27.55 6.02
C PHE A 24 9.36 -26.58 5.03
N MET A 25 9.57 -25.35 5.45
CA MET A 25 10.24 -24.30 4.67
C MET A 25 11.37 -23.71 5.51
N LEU A 26 12.47 -23.36 4.86
CA LEU A 26 13.52 -22.51 5.42
C LEU A 26 13.34 -21.11 4.85
N ALA A 27 12.87 -20.18 5.68
CA ALA A 27 12.89 -18.76 5.36
C ALA A 27 14.30 -18.20 5.54
N VAL A 28 14.76 -17.44 4.57
CA VAL A 28 16.02 -16.68 4.58
C VAL A 28 15.66 -15.21 4.59
N ILE A 29 16.15 -14.48 5.58
CA ILE A 29 15.94 -13.05 5.73
C ILE A 29 17.30 -12.36 5.68
N CYS A 30 17.40 -11.33 4.86
CA CYS A 30 18.60 -10.53 4.69
C CYS A 30 18.25 -9.05 4.89
N LYS A 31 19.11 -8.30 5.57
CA LYS A 31 18.95 -6.88 5.84
C LYS A 31 20.19 -6.09 5.45
N ALA A 32 19.95 -4.95 4.82
CA ALA A 32 20.97 -3.97 4.44
C ALA A 32 20.64 -2.63 5.07
N THR A 33 21.68 -1.92 5.51
CA THR A 33 21.61 -0.55 6.02
C THR A 33 22.32 0.38 5.04
N PHE A 34 21.71 1.52 4.76
CA PHE A 34 22.20 2.58 3.91
C PHE A 34 22.31 3.87 4.70
N SER A 35 23.35 4.64 4.45
CA SER A 35 23.46 6.00 4.99
C SER A 35 22.66 6.93 4.10
N LEU A 36 21.75 7.73 4.68
CA LEU A 36 20.95 8.70 3.91
C LEU A 36 21.83 9.87 3.48
N GLU A 37 22.19 9.88 2.21
CA GLU A 37 22.99 10.92 1.57
C GLU A 37 22.24 11.53 0.39
N ILE A 38 22.58 12.78 0.05
CA ILE A 38 21.95 13.49 -1.07
C ILE A 38 22.25 12.77 -2.39
N ASP A 39 21.25 12.73 -3.27
CA ASP A 39 21.28 12.11 -4.61
C ASP A 39 21.38 10.58 -4.59
N GLU A 40 22.40 10.01 -3.94
CA GLU A 40 22.59 8.56 -3.79
C GLU A 40 23.01 8.21 -2.36
N SER A 41 22.30 7.26 -1.75
CA SER A 41 22.55 6.73 -0.41
C SER A 41 23.35 5.41 -0.52
N PRO A 42 24.62 5.37 -0.13
CA PRO A 42 25.45 4.17 -0.21
C PRO A 42 25.13 3.16 0.90
N LEU A 43 25.60 1.91 0.76
CA LEU A 43 25.63 0.97 1.88
C LEU A 43 26.45 1.56 3.04
N ALA A 44 25.88 1.54 4.24
CA ALA A 44 26.54 1.99 5.45
C ALA A 44 27.70 1.06 5.84
N GLU A 45 28.72 1.60 6.50
CA GLU A 45 29.80 0.77 7.07
C GLU A 45 29.26 -0.13 8.19
N ASP A 46 28.45 0.46 9.08
CA ASP A 46 27.76 -0.24 10.16
C ASP A 46 26.40 -0.75 9.66
N GLN A 47 26.17 -2.05 9.84
CA GLN A 47 24.97 -2.74 9.37
C GLN A 47 24.11 -3.20 10.54
N ASP A 48 22.84 -2.77 10.54
CA ASP A 48 21.83 -3.15 11.52
C ASP A 48 21.48 -4.63 11.42
N ASP A 49 21.38 -5.27 12.58
CA ASP A 49 20.93 -6.66 12.68
C ASP A 49 19.46 -6.82 12.26
N VAL A 50 19.13 -8.04 11.87
CA VAL A 50 17.74 -8.43 11.58
C VAL A 50 16.96 -8.38 12.90
N VAL A 51 15.87 -7.62 12.92
CA VAL A 51 15.04 -7.42 14.12
C VAL A 51 14.25 -8.70 14.39
N GLN A 52 14.61 -9.44 15.44
CA GLN A 52 14.03 -10.77 15.69
C GLN A 52 12.69 -10.73 16.42
N ASN A 53 12.39 -9.64 17.13
CA ASN A 53 11.16 -9.43 17.88
C ASN A 53 10.71 -7.98 17.70
N ASP A 54 9.41 -7.73 17.83
CA ASP A 54 8.90 -6.36 17.87
C ASP A 54 9.53 -5.59 19.04
N GLU A 55 10.06 -4.39 18.76
CA GLU A 55 10.65 -3.50 19.77
C GLU A 55 9.75 -2.30 19.97
N TYR A 56 9.57 -1.92 21.25
CA TYR A 56 8.67 -0.86 21.65
C TYR A 56 9.44 0.35 22.16
N TRP A 57 8.92 1.56 21.92
CA TRP A 57 9.54 2.76 22.44
C TRP A 57 9.69 2.71 23.96
N ASN A 58 10.90 3.04 24.43
CA ASN A 58 11.27 3.00 25.85
C ASN A 58 11.11 1.62 26.51
N GLU A 59 11.13 0.53 25.72
CA GLU A 59 10.95 -0.85 26.21
C GLU A 59 9.58 -1.06 26.91
N ASP A 60 8.56 -0.28 26.52
CA ASP A 60 7.21 -0.34 27.08
C ASP A 60 6.24 -0.95 26.08
N GLU A 61 5.72 -2.16 26.33
CA GLU A 61 4.72 -2.83 25.46
C GLU A 61 3.40 -2.05 25.34
N HIS A 62 3.18 -1.02 26.17
CA HIS A 62 2.05 -0.10 26.07
C HIS A 62 2.34 1.15 25.22
N ALA A 63 3.57 1.29 24.72
CA ALA A 63 3.93 2.30 23.73
C ALA A 63 3.72 1.78 22.30
N SER A 64 3.94 2.64 21.31
CA SER A 64 4.03 2.20 19.92
C SER A 64 5.39 1.52 19.62
N LEU A 65 5.45 0.81 18.49
CA LEU A 65 6.67 0.14 18.04
C LEU A 65 7.73 1.17 17.62
N SER A 66 8.98 0.94 18.03
CA SER A 66 10.16 1.56 17.41
C SER A 66 10.57 0.77 16.18
N ASP A 67 10.56 -0.56 16.27
CA ASP A 67 10.96 -1.46 15.20
C ASP A 67 10.01 -2.65 15.12
N ALA A 68 9.56 -2.97 13.92
CA ALA A 68 8.74 -4.15 13.67
C ALA A 68 9.63 -5.36 13.42
N CYS A 69 9.17 -6.53 13.86
CA CYS A 69 9.85 -7.80 13.65
C CYS A 69 10.09 -8.09 12.15
N ASP A 70 11.36 -8.31 11.79
CA ASP A 70 11.78 -8.76 10.48
C ASP A 70 11.58 -10.28 10.29
N LEU A 71 11.57 -11.04 11.39
CA LEU A 71 11.47 -12.50 11.42
C LEU A 71 10.01 -12.94 11.27
N VAL A 72 9.45 -12.75 10.08
CA VAL A 72 8.10 -13.17 9.68
C VAL A 72 8.17 -14.10 8.46
N PRO A 73 7.16 -14.98 8.20
CA PRO A 73 7.24 -15.96 7.13
C PRO A 73 7.30 -15.32 5.75
N PHE A 74 6.49 -14.30 5.53
CA PHE A 74 6.36 -13.56 4.28
C PHE A 74 5.63 -12.23 4.54
N LYS A 75 5.67 -11.31 3.58
CA LYS A 75 4.77 -10.15 3.52
C LYS A 75 4.12 -10.07 2.13
N ARG A 76 2.83 -9.74 2.08
CA ARG A 76 2.10 -9.63 0.80
C ARG A 76 2.55 -8.39 0.02
N GLY A 77 2.50 -7.23 0.68
CA GLY A 77 3.06 -5.98 0.16
C GLY A 77 4.41 -5.65 0.79
N VAL A 78 5.10 -4.67 0.21
CA VAL A 78 6.28 -4.04 0.78
C VAL A 78 5.83 -3.02 1.81
N ASP A 79 6.28 -3.16 3.05
CA ASP A 79 6.07 -2.17 4.09
C ASP A 79 7.02 -0.98 3.90
N VAL A 80 6.51 0.25 3.82
CA VAL A 80 7.31 1.47 3.99
C VAL A 80 7.04 2.05 5.37
N ILE A 81 8.06 2.10 6.21
CA ILE A 81 7.97 2.56 7.60
C ILE A 81 8.91 3.75 7.77
N LEU A 82 8.47 4.77 8.50
CA LEU A 82 9.35 5.87 8.89
C LEU A 82 9.20 6.16 10.39
N VAL A 83 10.35 6.28 11.05
CA VAL A 83 10.48 6.61 12.48
C VAL A 83 11.46 7.77 12.67
N GLY A 84 11.48 8.35 13.87
CA GLY A 84 12.31 9.50 14.22
C GLY A 84 11.49 10.77 14.40
N HIS A 85 11.96 11.88 13.84
CA HIS A 85 11.37 13.20 14.02
C HIS A 85 11.12 13.95 12.70
N ALA A 86 10.15 14.86 12.77
CA ALA A 86 9.98 15.95 11.82
C ALA A 86 10.69 17.20 12.32
N TYR A 87 11.17 18.03 11.40
CA TYR A 87 12.00 19.20 11.65
C TYR A 87 11.34 20.44 11.06
N ALA A 88 10.98 21.39 11.92
CA ALA A 88 10.35 22.63 11.48
C ALA A 88 11.31 23.43 10.58
N PRO A 89 10.86 23.93 9.42
CA PRO A 89 11.67 24.81 8.57
C PRO A 89 12.14 26.03 9.36
N ARG A 90 13.42 26.40 9.22
CA ARG A 90 13.98 27.59 9.91
C ARG A 90 13.19 28.88 9.64
N VAL A 91 12.51 28.96 8.48
CA VAL A 91 11.73 30.13 8.04
C VAL A 91 10.31 30.14 8.63
N LEU A 92 9.79 29.00 9.07
CA LEU A 92 8.43 28.83 9.61
C LEU A 92 8.44 28.66 11.13
N SER A 93 9.46 29.19 11.83
CA SER A 93 9.60 29.03 13.27
C SER A 93 8.28 29.37 13.96
N GLU A 94 7.79 28.44 14.78
CA GLU A 94 6.59 28.58 15.62
C GLU A 94 5.24 28.35 14.92
N LEU A 95 5.18 28.10 13.60
CA LEU A 95 3.95 27.76 12.88
C LEU A 95 3.78 26.25 12.65
N PRO A 96 2.54 25.75 12.49
CA PRO A 96 2.30 24.41 11.97
C PRO A 96 2.98 24.21 10.61
N PHE A 97 3.48 22.99 10.39
CA PHE A 97 4.21 22.66 9.17
C PHE A 97 3.92 21.21 8.74
N CYS A 98 4.16 20.91 7.47
CA CYS A 98 3.89 19.59 6.92
C CYS A 98 5.17 18.74 6.88
N ALA A 99 5.11 17.53 7.40
CA ALA A 99 6.12 16.49 7.18
C ALA A 99 5.61 15.52 6.11
N ARG A 100 6.40 15.26 5.06
CA ARG A 100 5.94 14.49 3.89
C ARG A 100 6.97 13.48 3.41
N LEU A 101 6.51 12.24 3.24
CA LEU A 101 7.24 11.11 2.69
C LEU A 101 6.70 10.79 1.30
N SER A 102 7.56 10.78 0.29
CA SER A 102 7.21 10.28 -1.04
C SER A 102 8.20 9.19 -1.47
N ILE A 103 7.66 8.08 -1.99
CA ILE A 103 8.43 6.96 -2.55
C ILE A 103 7.97 6.73 -4.00
N GLY A 104 8.85 7.03 -4.95
CA GLY A 104 8.54 6.97 -6.37
C GLY A 104 7.28 7.77 -6.70
N THR A 105 6.34 7.15 -7.43
CA THR A 105 5.02 7.72 -7.75
C THR A 105 3.89 7.10 -6.93
N SER A 106 4.19 6.10 -6.09
CA SER A 106 3.18 5.22 -5.48
C SER A 106 2.80 5.64 -4.07
N ILE A 107 3.73 6.19 -3.30
CA ILE A 107 3.45 6.73 -1.96
C ILE A 107 3.71 8.23 -1.96
N ASP A 108 2.73 8.95 -1.43
CA ASP A 108 2.81 10.38 -1.18
C ASP A 108 2.01 10.73 0.07
N LYS A 109 2.64 10.60 1.24
CA LYS A 109 1.97 10.77 2.53
C LYS A 109 2.47 12.01 3.25
N ALA A 110 1.53 12.84 3.67
CA ALA A 110 1.78 14.08 4.38
C ALA A 110 1.08 14.05 5.74
N ILE A 111 1.74 14.61 6.76
CA ILE A 111 1.21 14.80 8.11
C ILE A 111 1.43 16.26 8.49
N GLU A 112 0.37 16.93 8.91
CA GLU A 112 0.45 18.28 9.46
C GLU A 112 0.84 18.21 10.94
N ILE A 113 1.86 18.97 11.30
CA ILE A 113 2.51 18.98 12.61
C ILE A 113 2.11 20.23 13.35
N HIS A 114 1.56 20.06 14.54
CA HIS A 114 1.12 21.11 15.45
C HIS A 114 1.93 21.13 16.75
N GLY A 115 1.98 22.29 17.40
CA GLY A 115 2.56 22.40 18.73
C GLY A 115 1.68 21.74 19.77
N GLU A 116 2.03 21.88 21.05
CA GLU A 116 1.19 21.38 22.13
C GLU A 116 -0.14 22.15 22.14
N ARG A 117 -1.26 21.45 21.94
CA ARG A 117 -2.58 22.06 21.80
C ARG A 117 -3.67 21.36 22.59
N HIS A 118 -4.67 22.13 22.99
CA HIS A 118 -5.82 21.66 23.74
C HIS A 118 -7.02 22.59 23.57
N TRP A 119 -8.21 22.05 23.82
CA TRP A 119 -9.38 22.87 24.08
C TRP A 119 -9.41 23.29 25.54
N SER A 120 -9.59 24.58 25.79
CA SER A 120 -9.83 25.14 27.12
C SER A 120 -11.18 24.66 27.68
N LYS A 121 -11.46 25.02 28.94
CA LYS A 121 -12.76 24.73 29.59
C LYS A 121 -13.91 25.49 28.94
N ASP A 122 -13.60 26.61 28.28
CA ASP A 122 -14.54 27.49 27.60
C ASP A 122 -14.64 27.17 26.09
N ASP A 123 -14.23 25.97 25.69
CA ASP A 123 -14.21 25.51 24.29
C ASP A 123 -13.34 26.38 23.35
N GLU A 124 -12.32 27.06 23.88
CA GLU A 124 -11.35 27.82 23.07
C GLU A 124 -10.13 26.95 22.71
N LEU A 125 -9.69 27.02 21.46
CA LEU A 125 -8.48 26.33 21.02
C LEU A 125 -7.24 27.09 21.51
N VAL A 126 -6.41 26.43 22.30
CA VAL A 126 -5.12 26.94 22.76
C VAL A 126 -4.03 26.08 22.13
N GLU A 127 -3.16 26.71 21.34
CA GLU A 127 -2.04 26.07 20.67
C GLU A 127 -0.74 26.79 20.98
N GLN A 128 0.26 26.03 21.40
CA GLN A 128 1.62 26.53 21.58
C GLN A 128 2.37 26.51 20.24
N PRO A 129 3.39 27.36 20.08
CA PRO A 129 4.35 27.26 18.98
C PRO A 129 4.82 25.84 18.69
N CYS A 130 4.93 25.49 17.41
CA CYS A 130 5.55 24.22 17.01
C CYS A 130 7.01 24.15 17.48
N PRO A 131 7.44 23.05 18.12
CA PRO A 131 8.84 22.85 18.45
C PRO A 131 9.66 22.65 17.16
N ARG A 132 10.95 22.96 17.22
CA ARG A 132 11.87 22.78 16.08
C ARG A 132 11.99 21.31 15.64
N ARG A 133 11.76 20.37 16.56
CA ARG A 133 11.85 18.93 16.34
C ARG A 133 10.64 18.27 17.00
N MET A 134 9.86 17.52 16.22
CA MET A 134 8.65 16.83 16.69
C MET A 134 8.80 15.31 16.51
N PRO A 135 8.66 14.49 17.58
CA PRO A 135 8.66 13.04 17.44
C PRO A 135 7.49 12.54 16.58
N LEU A 136 7.76 11.67 15.61
CA LEU A 136 6.76 11.07 14.73
C LEU A 136 6.25 9.76 15.32
N ARG A 137 5.58 9.86 16.47
CA ARG A 137 5.10 8.74 17.28
C ARG A 137 3.58 8.67 17.29
N TRP A 138 3.02 7.46 17.35
CA TRP A 138 1.57 7.26 17.38
C TRP A 138 0.90 7.82 18.64
N GLU A 139 1.63 7.96 19.73
CA GLU A 139 1.22 8.60 20.98
C GLU A 139 0.84 10.08 20.78
N ARG A 140 1.31 10.69 19.69
CA ARG A 140 1.03 12.09 19.31
C ARG A 140 -0.08 12.22 18.26
N ALA A 141 -0.66 11.12 17.80
CA ALA A 141 -1.81 11.08 16.90
C ALA A 141 -3.10 10.83 17.69
N THR A 142 -4.26 11.06 17.07
CA THR A 142 -5.55 10.69 17.68
C THR A 142 -5.60 9.20 17.99
N GLY A 143 -6.27 8.81 19.07
CA GLY A 143 -6.44 7.42 19.43
C GLY A 143 -7.03 7.23 20.83
N GLY A 144 -6.44 6.32 21.59
CA GLY A 144 -6.82 5.93 22.93
C GLY A 144 -7.39 4.50 22.99
N PRO A 145 -7.51 3.93 24.21
CA PRO A 145 -7.97 2.55 24.39
C PRO A 145 -9.28 2.25 23.64
N GLY A 146 -9.32 1.12 22.92
CA GLY A 146 -10.49 0.70 22.14
C GLY A 146 -10.62 1.34 20.76
N THR A 147 -9.69 2.22 20.36
CA THR A 147 -9.61 2.77 19.00
C THR A 147 -8.56 2.04 18.15
N THR A 148 -8.45 2.40 16.87
CA THR A 148 -7.43 1.85 15.94
C THR A 148 -5.99 2.21 16.33
N ASN A 149 -5.79 3.28 17.10
CA ASN A 149 -4.51 3.66 17.71
C ASN A 149 -4.66 3.66 19.25
N PRO A 150 -4.49 2.51 19.93
CA PRO A 150 -4.75 2.38 21.37
C PRO A 150 -3.92 3.29 22.28
N VAL A 151 -2.76 3.74 21.81
CA VAL A 151 -1.76 4.50 22.59
C VAL A 151 -1.80 6.01 22.31
N GLY A 152 -2.64 6.43 21.37
CA GLY A 152 -2.77 7.82 20.95
C GLY A 152 -3.50 8.72 21.94
N VAL A 153 -3.64 9.99 21.56
CA VAL A 153 -4.38 11.01 22.31
C VAL A 153 -5.88 10.70 22.24
N PRO A 154 -6.57 10.48 23.39
CA PRO A 154 -8.00 10.21 23.42
C PRO A 154 -8.81 11.27 22.67
N HIS A 155 -9.84 10.82 21.95
CA HIS A 155 -10.75 11.73 21.26
C HIS A 155 -11.38 12.73 22.23
N VAL A 156 -11.39 14.02 21.86
CA VAL A 156 -11.84 15.13 22.70
C VAL A 156 -13.28 14.95 23.20
N ALA A 157 -14.15 14.34 22.39
CA ALA A 157 -15.53 14.02 22.78
C ALA A 157 -15.67 13.03 23.96
N LEU A 158 -14.61 12.30 24.31
CA LEU A 158 -14.60 11.39 25.48
C LEU A 158 -14.28 12.11 26.79
N ALA A 159 -13.83 13.38 26.73
CA ALA A 159 -13.52 14.15 27.92
C ALA A 159 -14.75 14.88 28.46
N GLU A 160 -14.87 14.96 29.78
CA GLU A 160 -16.01 15.60 30.44
C GLU A 160 -16.06 17.12 30.15
N LYS A 161 -17.28 17.64 30.02
CA LYS A 161 -17.52 19.07 29.80
C LYS A 161 -16.98 19.89 30.98
N GLY A 162 -16.15 20.90 30.69
CA GLY A 162 -15.50 21.73 31.71
C GLY A 162 -14.10 21.27 32.13
N GLN A 163 -13.55 20.23 31.50
CA GLN A 163 -12.14 19.86 31.61
C GLN A 163 -11.33 20.37 30.41
N THR A 164 -10.02 20.52 30.60
CA THR A 164 -9.08 20.75 29.49
C THR A 164 -8.95 19.47 28.68
N ARG A 165 -9.06 19.56 27.35
CA ARG A 165 -9.09 18.38 26.47
C ARG A 165 -7.92 18.45 25.50
N LYS A 166 -6.95 17.56 25.66
CA LYS A 166 -5.75 17.52 24.83
C LYS A 166 -6.09 17.19 23.38
N LEU A 167 -5.31 17.74 22.46
CA LEU A 167 -5.38 17.48 21.03
C LEU A 167 -4.06 16.82 20.57
N PRO A 168 -4.12 15.98 19.52
CA PRO A 168 -2.92 15.37 18.94
C PRO A 168 -2.03 16.42 18.26
N ASN A 169 -0.73 16.17 18.19
CA ASN A 169 0.20 17.00 17.41
C ASN A 169 0.23 16.60 15.93
N LEU A 170 -0.10 15.35 15.63
CA LEU A 170 -0.12 14.79 14.28
C LEU A 170 -1.55 14.74 13.76
N GLU A 171 -1.82 15.41 12.65
CA GLU A 171 -3.11 15.35 11.99
C GLU A 171 -2.99 15.19 10.47
N PRO A 172 -4.03 14.63 9.81
CA PRO A 172 -4.09 14.65 8.36
C PRO A 172 -4.07 16.10 7.85
N PRO A 173 -3.36 16.39 6.74
CA PRO A 173 -3.34 17.73 6.18
C PRO A 173 -4.75 18.25 5.89
N ARG A 174 -4.96 19.55 6.11
CA ARG A 174 -6.26 20.23 5.84
C ARG A 174 -7.38 19.78 6.77
N THR A 175 -7.06 19.20 7.92
CA THR A 175 -8.04 18.96 8.98
C THR A 175 -8.57 20.31 9.48
N ARG A 176 -9.91 20.43 9.63
CA ARG A 176 -10.53 21.67 10.10
C ARG A 176 -11.10 21.46 11.49
N LEU A 177 -10.52 22.13 12.46
CA LEU A 177 -11.00 22.18 13.84
C LEU A 177 -11.74 23.50 14.09
N ALA A 178 -13.06 23.41 14.22
CA ALA A 178 -13.94 24.50 14.60
C ALA A 178 -14.56 24.30 15.99
N ARG A 179 -14.71 23.05 16.44
CA ARG A 179 -15.36 22.69 17.70
C ARG A 179 -14.67 21.51 18.38
N PRO A 180 -14.79 21.38 19.72
CA PRO A 180 -14.22 20.25 20.45
C PRO A 180 -14.74 18.86 20.03
N THR A 181 -15.90 18.80 19.39
CA THR A 181 -16.48 17.53 18.93
C THR A 181 -15.97 17.08 17.57
N ASP A 182 -15.17 17.91 16.89
CA ASP A 182 -14.65 17.59 15.57
C ASP A 182 -13.70 16.39 15.63
N VAL A 183 -13.80 15.54 14.62
CA VAL A 183 -13.08 14.27 14.56
C VAL A 183 -11.78 14.43 13.79
N ILE A 184 -10.67 14.04 14.41
CA ILE A 184 -9.35 13.99 13.77
C ILE A 184 -9.01 12.52 13.52
N PRO A 185 -8.93 12.06 12.26
CA PRO A 185 -8.49 10.70 11.97
C PRO A 185 -7.07 10.43 12.51
N PRO A 186 -6.78 9.24 13.05
CA PRO A 186 -5.42 8.87 13.42
C PRO A 186 -4.54 8.83 12.17
N ILE A 187 -3.33 9.37 12.27
CA ILE A 187 -2.33 9.33 11.21
C ILE A 187 -0.92 9.17 11.81
N GLY A 188 -0.06 8.42 11.15
CA GLY A 188 1.31 8.19 11.59
C GLY A 188 2.13 7.50 10.51
N PHE A 189 3.45 7.60 10.61
CA PHE A 189 4.40 6.95 9.71
C PHE A 189 4.92 5.60 10.22
N GLY A 190 4.91 5.42 11.54
CA GLY A 190 5.53 4.29 12.21
C GLY A 190 4.78 2.96 12.06
N PRO A 191 5.39 1.85 12.50
CA PRO A 191 4.78 0.54 12.40
C PRO A 191 3.56 0.38 13.31
N ILE A 192 2.64 -0.50 12.91
CA ILE A 192 1.43 -0.87 13.64
C ILE A 192 1.71 -2.14 14.43
N ALA A 193 1.48 -2.09 15.74
CA ALA A 193 1.76 -3.22 16.62
C ALA A 193 0.79 -4.40 16.36
N PRO A 194 1.25 -5.65 16.54
CA PRO A 194 0.42 -6.85 16.28
C PRO A 194 -0.83 -6.92 17.16
N SER A 195 -0.79 -6.31 18.34
CA SER A 195 -1.90 -6.26 19.30
C SER A 195 -2.99 -5.25 18.93
N TRP A 196 -2.71 -4.33 18.00
CA TRP A 196 -3.64 -3.26 17.63
C TRP A 196 -4.78 -3.77 16.76
N PRO A 197 -5.97 -3.12 16.78
CA PRO A 197 -7.15 -3.65 16.11
C PRO A 197 -6.96 -3.97 14.62
N GLU A 198 -6.18 -3.16 13.88
CA GLU A 198 -5.95 -3.37 12.46
C GLU A 198 -5.32 -4.75 12.20
N ARG A 199 -4.23 -5.09 12.89
CA ARG A 199 -3.53 -6.37 12.74
C ARG A 199 -4.27 -7.48 13.49
N LYS A 200 -4.75 -7.23 14.70
CA LYS A 200 -5.50 -8.23 15.48
C LYS A 200 -6.75 -8.73 14.76
N SER A 201 -7.43 -7.88 13.98
CA SER A 201 -8.59 -8.28 13.17
C SER A 201 -8.28 -9.29 12.06
N LYS A 202 -7.00 -9.50 11.74
CA LYS A 202 -6.52 -10.44 10.72
C LYS A 202 -6.37 -11.87 11.25
N ILE A 203 -6.72 -12.10 12.51
CA ILE A 203 -6.73 -13.42 13.12
C ILE A 203 -8.18 -13.71 13.53
N ASP A 204 -8.77 -14.78 13.01
CA ASP A 204 -10.07 -15.23 13.51
C ASP A 204 -9.88 -15.94 14.86
N THR A 205 -10.02 -15.15 15.94
CA THR A 205 -9.87 -15.63 17.32
C THR A 205 -10.96 -16.62 17.74
N LYS A 206 -12.03 -16.80 16.97
CA LYS A 206 -13.03 -17.85 17.24
C LYS A 206 -12.57 -19.22 16.74
N ALA A 207 -11.68 -19.23 15.74
CA ALA A 207 -11.11 -20.45 15.18
C ALA A 207 -9.93 -20.99 15.99
N GLY A 208 -9.27 -20.15 16.79
CA GLY A 208 -8.25 -20.60 17.75
C GLY A 208 -7.39 -19.49 18.32
N GLU A 209 -6.46 -19.88 19.20
CA GLU A 209 -5.40 -19.01 19.71
C GLU A 209 -4.13 -19.20 18.88
N TRP A 210 -3.49 -18.09 18.51
CA TRP A 210 -2.24 -18.07 17.77
C TRP A 210 -1.31 -16.99 18.33
N ASP A 211 -0.05 -17.35 18.52
CA ASP A 211 0.98 -16.45 19.05
C ASP A 211 1.95 -16.06 17.93
N HIS A 212 1.88 -14.80 17.53
CA HIS A 212 2.75 -14.22 16.50
C HIS A 212 4.23 -14.26 16.88
N ARG A 213 4.61 -14.31 18.16
CA ARG A 213 6.04 -14.38 18.58
C ARG A 213 6.65 -15.77 18.35
N ARG A 214 5.80 -16.78 18.21
CA ARG A 214 6.16 -18.19 18.08
C ARG A 214 5.55 -18.81 16.84
N TRP A 215 5.33 -18.00 15.80
CA TRP A 215 4.62 -18.38 14.58
C TRP A 215 5.26 -19.57 13.84
N PHE A 216 6.56 -19.79 14.03
CA PHE A 216 7.34 -20.86 13.40
C PHE A 216 7.34 -22.18 14.20
N ASP A 217 6.88 -22.20 15.46
CA ASP A 217 6.89 -23.40 16.32
C ASP A 217 5.85 -24.44 15.90
N LYS A 218 4.80 -24.01 15.20
CA LYS A 218 3.69 -24.84 14.72
C LYS A 218 3.37 -24.49 13.27
N PRO A 219 2.62 -25.34 12.55
CA PRO A 219 2.03 -24.96 11.27
C PRO A 219 1.30 -23.61 11.36
N LEU A 220 1.47 -22.78 10.33
CA LEU A 220 0.78 -21.52 10.22
C LEU A 220 -0.73 -21.78 10.28
N ALA A 221 -1.40 -21.10 11.20
CA ALA A 221 -2.82 -21.30 11.40
C ALA A 221 -3.61 -20.82 10.18
N PRO A 222 -4.54 -21.63 9.63
CA PRO A 222 -5.29 -21.28 8.42
C PRO A 222 -6.23 -20.08 8.61
N TYR A 223 -6.49 -19.69 9.86
CA TYR A 223 -7.31 -18.56 10.25
C TYR A 223 -6.50 -17.26 10.49
N VAL A 224 -5.21 -17.27 10.15
CA VAL A 224 -4.35 -16.08 10.16
C VAL A 224 -4.27 -15.55 8.73
N ASP A 225 -4.84 -14.39 8.49
CA ASP A 225 -4.72 -13.70 7.21
C ASP A 225 -3.28 -13.20 7.02
N ALA A 226 -2.73 -13.50 5.85
CA ALA A 226 -1.38 -13.16 5.43
C ALA A 226 -1.00 -11.67 5.60
N SER A 227 -1.95 -10.75 5.49
CA SER A 227 -1.73 -9.31 5.72
C SER A 227 -1.45 -8.95 7.18
N PHE A 228 -1.61 -9.88 8.13
CA PHE A 228 -1.19 -9.73 9.51
C PHE A 228 0.32 -9.41 9.64
N PHE A 229 1.14 -9.96 8.74
CA PHE A 229 2.60 -9.80 8.78
C PHE A 229 3.09 -8.47 8.24
N ASN A 230 2.23 -7.69 7.58
CA ASN A 230 2.52 -6.30 7.21
C ASN A 230 2.34 -5.39 8.42
N ALA A 231 3.36 -4.59 8.72
CA ALA A 231 3.39 -3.67 9.85
C ALA A 231 3.20 -2.21 9.44
N ALA A 232 3.41 -1.85 8.17
CA ALA A 232 3.17 -0.48 7.72
C ALA A 232 1.66 -0.16 7.68
N PRO A 233 1.24 1.10 7.90
CA PRO A 233 -0.09 1.56 7.55
C PRO A 233 -0.46 1.24 6.09
N LEU A 234 -1.75 1.01 5.80
CA LEU A 234 -2.19 0.61 4.45
C LEU A 234 -1.78 1.63 3.35
N ASP A 235 -1.77 2.92 3.67
CA ASP A 235 -1.34 4.01 2.78
C ASP A 235 0.19 4.12 2.60
N GLN A 236 0.95 3.22 3.22
CA GLN A 236 2.40 3.09 3.11
C GLN A 236 2.82 1.68 2.69
N ARG A 237 1.94 0.95 1.99
CA ARG A 237 2.25 -0.38 1.42
C ARG A 237 2.37 -0.28 -0.09
N LEU A 238 3.44 -0.86 -0.63
CA LEU A 238 3.64 -1.00 -2.08
C LEU A 238 3.40 -2.45 -2.52
N ASP A 239 3.03 -2.65 -3.77
CA ASP A 239 2.96 -4.01 -4.34
C ASP A 239 4.38 -4.58 -4.55
N THR A 240 5.28 -3.75 -5.08
CA THR A 240 6.66 -4.09 -5.37
C THR A 240 7.58 -2.92 -5.04
N PHE A 241 8.83 -3.24 -4.72
CA PHE A 241 9.89 -2.26 -4.50
C PHE A 241 11.19 -2.84 -5.07
N VAL A 242 11.76 -2.15 -6.05
CA VAL A 242 12.92 -2.64 -6.81
C VAL A 242 14.22 -2.01 -6.31
N GLY A 243 14.13 -0.93 -5.52
CA GLY A 243 15.26 -0.25 -4.87
C GLY A 243 15.79 0.97 -5.61
N ASP A 244 15.21 1.33 -6.75
CA ASP A 244 15.57 2.53 -7.52
C ASP A 244 14.56 3.66 -7.40
N GLU A 245 13.49 3.45 -6.64
CA GLU A 245 12.48 4.46 -6.37
C GLU A 245 13.12 5.67 -5.70
N ARG A 246 12.71 6.87 -6.13
CA ARG A 246 13.16 8.11 -5.48
C ARG A 246 12.54 8.20 -4.10
N ILE A 247 13.37 8.45 -3.10
CA ILE A 247 12.95 8.75 -1.73
C ILE A 247 13.01 10.27 -1.56
N VAL A 248 11.87 10.88 -1.27
CA VAL A 248 11.77 12.31 -0.97
C VAL A 248 11.24 12.50 0.45
N LEU A 249 11.99 13.27 1.24
CA LEU A 249 11.72 13.57 2.64
C LEU A 249 11.58 15.09 2.79
N GLU A 250 10.36 15.60 2.99
CA GLU A 250 10.13 17.02 3.24
C GLU A 250 9.90 17.25 4.74
N ASN A 251 10.70 18.15 5.33
CA ASN A 251 10.74 18.47 6.77
C ASN A 251 10.98 17.24 7.66
N LEU A 252 11.71 16.27 7.13
CA LEU A 252 12.07 14.99 7.75
C LEU A 252 13.59 14.79 7.83
N HIS A 253 14.36 15.85 7.57
CA HIS A 253 15.82 15.86 7.73
C HIS A 253 16.22 17.09 8.55
N PRO A 254 17.18 16.98 9.49
CA PRO A 254 17.55 18.09 10.40
C PRO A 254 18.13 19.31 9.67
N GLU A 255 18.78 19.09 8.52
CA GLU A 255 19.47 20.13 7.76
C GLU A 255 18.77 20.54 6.46
N PHE A 256 18.04 19.63 5.81
CA PHE A 256 17.49 19.82 4.47
C PHE A 256 15.95 19.80 4.55
N PRO A 257 15.28 20.95 4.37
CA PRO A 257 13.81 21.00 4.37
C PRO A 257 13.18 20.12 3.30
N ARG A 258 13.91 19.84 2.22
CA ARG A 258 13.56 18.86 1.20
C ARG A 258 14.81 18.06 0.88
N PHE A 259 14.84 16.81 1.30
CA PHE A 259 15.89 15.85 1.03
C PHE A 259 15.41 14.86 -0.03
N SER A 260 16.27 14.53 -0.99
CA SER A 260 15.97 13.61 -2.09
C SER A 260 17.16 12.70 -2.32
N THR A 261 16.91 11.40 -2.45
CA THR A 261 17.94 10.39 -2.69
C THR A 261 17.38 9.18 -3.45
N HIS A 262 18.27 8.33 -3.92
CA HIS A 262 18.02 6.95 -4.33
C HIS A 262 18.97 6.04 -3.55
N LEU A 263 18.57 4.79 -3.31
CA LEU A 263 19.47 3.83 -2.66
C LEU A 263 20.46 3.26 -3.68
N ALA A 264 21.70 3.07 -3.28
CA ALA A 264 22.69 2.39 -4.11
C ALA A 264 22.15 0.99 -4.49
N PRO A 265 22.20 0.60 -5.77
CA PRO A 265 21.55 -0.62 -6.23
C PRO A 265 22.28 -1.85 -5.68
N ILE A 266 21.57 -2.66 -4.88
CA ILE A 266 22.07 -3.96 -4.43
C ILE A 266 21.05 -5.05 -4.76
N ARG A 267 21.55 -6.24 -5.10
CA ARG A 267 20.73 -7.44 -5.32
C ARG A 267 21.27 -8.58 -4.47
N PRO A 268 20.68 -8.81 -3.28
CA PRO A 268 21.04 -9.96 -2.46
C PRO A 268 20.62 -11.26 -3.15
N ARG A 269 21.54 -12.22 -3.22
CA ARG A 269 21.30 -13.57 -3.73
C ARG A 269 21.66 -14.58 -2.66
N ALA A 270 20.75 -15.52 -2.39
CA ALA A 270 20.97 -16.58 -1.43
C ALA A 270 21.20 -17.92 -2.13
N GLU A 271 22.29 -18.58 -1.80
CA GLU A 271 22.52 -19.98 -2.16
C GLU A 271 22.33 -20.87 -0.92
N VAL A 272 21.49 -21.88 -1.05
CA VAL A 272 21.17 -22.82 0.04
C VAL A 272 21.67 -24.21 -0.33
N HIS A 273 22.64 -24.69 0.44
CA HIS A 273 23.22 -26.02 0.30
C HIS A 273 22.61 -26.97 1.33
N LYS A 274 21.87 -27.98 0.88
CA LYS A 274 21.24 -28.98 1.74
C LYS A 274 22.15 -30.18 1.97
N SER A 275 21.91 -30.94 3.04
CA SER A 275 22.64 -32.18 3.33
C SER A 275 22.49 -33.26 2.25
N SER A 276 21.48 -33.15 1.38
CA SER A 276 21.29 -33.98 0.19
C SER A 276 22.24 -33.66 -0.97
N ASN A 277 23.20 -32.75 -0.78
CA ASN A 277 24.05 -32.13 -1.81
C ASN A 277 23.29 -31.33 -2.88
N ALA A 278 21.97 -31.13 -2.71
CA ALA A 278 21.21 -30.23 -3.55
C ALA A 278 21.52 -28.78 -3.17
N THR A 279 21.77 -27.95 -4.19
CA THR A 279 21.99 -26.51 -4.04
C THR A 279 20.84 -25.76 -4.71
N PHE A 280 20.26 -24.80 -4.01
CA PHE A 280 19.16 -23.97 -4.49
C PHE A 280 19.59 -22.51 -4.49
N THR A 281 19.35 -21.82 -5.60
CA THR A 281 19.36 -20.36 -5.62
C THR A 281 17.97 -19.88 -5.21
N VAL A 282 17.92 -18.99 -4.23
CA VAL A 282 16.69 -18.39 -3.71
C VAL A 282 16.67 -16.94 -4.13
N ASP A 283 15.62 -16.55 -4.86
CA ASP A 283 15.36 -15.13 -5.15
C ASP A 283 14.82 -14.47 -3.89
N LEU A 284 15.50 -13.42 -3.44
CA LEU A 284 15.11 -12.66 -2.27
C LEU A 284 14.27 -11.46 -2.71
N ARG A 285 13.01 -11.39 -2.27
CA ARG A 285 12.11 -10.26 -2.56
C ARG A 285 12.27 -9.19 -1.50
N CYS A 286 12.47 -7.94 -1.91
CA CYS A 286 12.43 -6.80 -1.00
C CYS A 286 10.99 -6.56 -0.55
N ASP A 287 10.76 -6.51 0.75
CA ASP A 287 9.41 -6.44 1.31
C ASP A 287 9.32 -5.53 2.55
N THR A 288 10.41 -4.86 2.94
CA THR A 288 10.37 -3.78 3.95
C THR A 288 11.43 -2.73 3.64
N LEU A 289 10.99 -1.47 3.63
CA LEU A 289 11.81 -0.26 3.62
C LEU A 289 11.54 0.48 4.94
N CYS A 290 12.55 0.63 5.79
CA CYS A 290 12.47 1.45 7.00
C CYS A 290 13.38 2.68 6.86
N ILE A 291 12.90 3.84 7.29
CA ILE A 291 13.63 5.10 7.28
C ILE A 291 13.69 5.64 8.71
N ASP A 292 14.90 5.87 9.22
CA ASP A 292 15.13 6.50 10.51
C ASP A 292 15.68 7.92 10.30
N THR A 293 14.86 8.92 10.59
CA THR A 293 15.22 10.34 10.39
C THR A 293 16.08 10.94 11.48
N ASP A 294 16.33 10.21 12.57
CA ASP A 294 17.24 10.63 13.64
C ASP A 294 18.65 10.11 13.40
N ARG A 295 18.76 8.83 13.02
CA ARG A 295 20.02 8.17 12.68
C ARG A 295 20.50 8.49 11.26
N LEU A 296 19.60 9.02 10.43
CA LEU A 296 19.82 9.29 9.00
C LEU A 296 20.26 8.02 8.26
N VAL A 297 19.54 6.94 8.51
CA VAL A 297 19.74 5.66 7.84
C VAL A 297 18.45 5.15 7.24
N CYS A 298 18.61 4.28 6.25
CA CYS A 298 17.54 3.53 5.65
C CYS A 298 17.90 2.05 5.65
N THR A 299 16.94 1.18 6.00
CA THR A 299 17.16 -0.26 5.93
C THR A 299 16.21 -0.91 4.94
N LEU A 300 16.74 -1.85 4.16
CA LEU A 300 15.96 -2.74 3.32
C LEU A 300 16.02 -4.15 3.89
N THR A 301 14.87 -4.82 3.95
CA THR A 301 14.78 -6.25 4.29
C THR A 301 14.28 -7.02 3.06
N TRP A 302 14.96 -8.12 2.76
CA TRP A 302 14.56 -9.08 1.75
C TRP A 302 14.28 -10.44 2.38
N ARG A 303 13.29 -11.15 1.83
CA ARG A 303 12.89 -12.48 2.28
C ARG A 303 12.73 -13.43 1.10
N GLY A 304 13.08 -14.68 1.33
CA GLY A 304 12.85 -15.78 0.40
C GLY A 304 12.73 -17.09 1.17
N SER A 305 12.23 -18.15 0.54
CA SER A 305 12.06 -19.45 1.20
C SER A 305 12.40 -20.60 0.27
N VAL A 306 12.92 -21.69 0.85
CA VAL A 306 13.17 -22.95 0.15
C VAL A 306 12.53 -24.12 0.91
N PRO A 307 11.90 -25.09 0.23
CA PRO A 307 11.32 -26.25 0.91
C PRO A 307 12.39 -27.12 1.55
N LEU A 308 12.07 -27.73 2.68
CA LEU A 308 12.85 -28.78 3.35
C LEU A 308 12.07 -30.09 3.34
N ALA A 309 12.76 -31.22 3.33
CA ALA A 309 12.16 -32.55 3.41
C ALA A 309 11.57 -32.83 4.81
N HIS A 310 12.20 -32.31 5.86
CA HIS A 310 11.76 -32.41 7.24
C HIS A 310 12.38 -31.30 8.10
N ALA A 311 11.81 -31.02 9.28
CA ALA A 311 12.22 -29.93 10.18
C ALA A 311 13.73 -29.87 10.50
N THR A 312 14.37 -31.03 10.60
CA THR A 312 15.78 -31.17 11.01
C THR A 312 16.75 -31.33 9.83
N GLU A 313 16.28 -31.18 8.59
CA GLU A 313 17.16 -31.20 7.42
C GLU A 313 18.21 -30.09 7.56
N SER A 314 19.49 -30.46 7.46
CA SER A 314 20.56 -29.48 7.61
C SER A 314 20.73 -28.71 6.30
N ALA A 315 20.69 -27.39 6.41
CA ALA A 315 20.94 -26.48 5.30
C ALA A 315 21.95 -25.41 5.70
N ARG A 316 22.88 -25.10 4.80
CA ARG A 316 23.78 -23.95 4.92
C ARG A 316 23.31 -22.88 3.93
N VAL A 317 23.05 -21.68 4.43
CA VAL A 317 22.69 -20.52 3.63
C VAL A 317 23.92 -19.63 3.47
N GLU A 318 24.20 -19.21 2.24
CA GLU A 318 25.24 -18.26 1.91
C GLU A 318 24.64 -17.11 1.10
N VAL A 319 24.74 -15.89 1.63
CA VAL A 319 24.24 -14.68 0.96
C VAL A 319 25.39 -13.89 0.37
N THR A 320 25.19 -13.45 -0.88
CA THR A 320 26.10 -12.64 -1.69
C THR A 320 25.37 -11.42 -2.25
N ILE A 321 26.12 -10.44 -2.77
CA ILE A 321 25.56 -9.31 -3.54
C ILE A 321 26.07 -9.43 -4.97
N ASP A 322 25.14 -9.50 -5.93
CA ASP A 322 25.52 -9.46 -7.35
C ASP A 322 25.96 -8.03 -7.72
N SER A 323 27.20 -7.89 -8.17
CA SER A 323 27.77 -6.63 -8.70
C SER A 323 27.80 -6.69 -10.23
N GLY A 324 26.70 -6.29 -10.88
CA GLY A 324 26.61 -6.22 -12.34
C GLY A 324 25.57 -5.20 -12.84
N PRO A 325 25.69 -4.68 -14.09
CA PRO A 325 24.70 -3.76 -14.66
C PRO A 325 23.33 -4.44 -14.81
N ARG A 326 22.28 -3.65 -14.59
CA ARG A 326 20.88 -4.07 -14.45
C ARG A 326 20.34 -4.71 -15.74
N ALA A 327 20.37 -6.04 -15.84
CA ALA A 327 19.70 -6.79 -16.91
C ALA A 327 18.25 -7.15 -16.54
N GLU A 328 17.39 -7.19 -17.56
CA GLU A 328 15.95 -7.45 -17.51
C GLU A 328 15.60 -8.79 -16.84
N THR A 329 14.47 -8.78 -16.14
CA THR A 329 13.85 -9.88 -15.39
C THR A 329 13.65 -11.13 -16.25
N GLY A 330 14.60 -12.07 -16.18
CA GLY A 330 14.39 -13.45 -16.57
C GLY A 330 13.86 -14.24 -15.38
N MET A 331 12.58 -14.62 -15.40
CA MET A 331 12.02 -15.62 -14.47
C MET A 331 12.78 -16.94 -14.63
N ALA A 332 13.72 -17.21 -13.74
CA ALA A 332 14.35 -18.52 -13.60
C ALA A 332 13.51 -19.36 -12.61
N ASN A 333 13.13 -20.55 -13.05
CA ASN A 333 12.14 -21.45 -12.46
C ASN A 333 12.57 -22.13 -11.13
N SER A 334 12.83 -21.39 -10.06
CA SER A 334 13.09 -22.02 -8.75
C SER A 334 12.49 -21.34 -7.52
N THR A 335 11.79 -20.22 -7.67
CA THR A 335 11.07 -19.61 -6.54
C THR A 335 9.63 -20.12 -6.52
N VAL A 336 9.32 -20.96 -5.53
CA VAL A 336 7.91 -21.31 -5.23
C VAL A 336 7.28 -20.08 -4.58
N MET A 337 6.60 -19.28 -5.39
CA MET A 337 5.53 -18.41 -4.90
C MET A 337 4.47 -19.36 -4.31
N LEU A 338 4.29 -19.35 -3.00
CA LEU A 338 3.16 -20.03 -2.38
C LEU A 338 1.90 -19.22 -2.72
N ASP A 339 1.22 -19.60 -3.80
CA ASP A 339 -0.18 -19.22 -4.01
C ASP A 339 -0.99 -19.91 -2.90
N TRP A 340 -1.43 -19.10 -1.93
CA TRP A 340 -2.21 -19.55 -0.76
C TRP A 340 -3.73 -19.44 -1.02
N GLU A 341 -4.16 -19.29 -2.26
CA GLU A 341 -5.57 -19.48 -2.55
C GLU A 341 -5.90 -20.98 -2.51
N ASP A 342 -6.85 -21.34 -1.65
CA ASP A 342 -7.40 -22.68 -1.37
C ASP A 342 -6.68 -23.58 -0.35
N HIS A 343 -6.96 -23.34 0.94
CA HIS A 343 -7.00 -24.43 1.94
C HIS A 343 -8.38 -24.54 2.59
N HIS A 344 -9.31 -25.17 1.86
CA HIS A 344 -10.36 -25.98 2.47
C HIS A 344 -10.26 -27.42 1.96
N ALA A 345 -10.09 -28.34 2.92
CA ALA A 345 -10.39 -29.78 2.90
C ALA A 345 -9.21 -30.79 2.81
N SER A 346 -9.10 -31.51 3.93
CA SER A 346 -8.88 -32.95 4.11
C SER A 346 -7.46 -33.53 4.10
N ALA A 347 -7.09 -34.05 5.28
CA ALA A 347 -6.00 -34.98 5.53
C ALA A 347 -6.16 -36.29 4.74
N ALA A 348 -5.05 -36.77 4.16
CA ALA A 348 -4.54 -38.16 4.20
C ALA A 348 -3.38 -38.33 3.19
N ALA A 349 -2.19 -38.70 3.66
CA ALA A 349 -1.22 -39.46 2.88
C ALA A 349 -1.50 -40.97 3.12
N PRO A 350 -1.20 -41.93 2.21
CA PRO A 350 0.01 -41.97 1.38
C PRO A 350 -0.12 -42.58 -0.06
N ALA A 351 1.03 -42.57 -0.76
CA ALA A 351 1.50 -43.43 -1.86
C ALA A 351 1.37 -42.95 -3.33
N LEU A 352 2.55 -42.69 -3.93
CA LEU A 352 2.87 -42.64 -5.38
C LEU A 352 2.52 -43.99 -6.05
N PRO A 353 2.13 -44.10 -7.35
CA PRO A 353 2.91 -43.67 -8.53
C PRO A 353 2.07 -43.18 -9.75
N PHE A 354 2.75 -42.67 -10.79
CA PHE A 354 2.23 -42.12 -12.06
C PHE A 354 0.79 -42.48 -12.50
N ALA A 355 -0.07 -41.48 -12.67
CA ALA A 355 -0.94 -41.25 -13.85
C ALA A 355 -1.99 -40.17 -13.52
N GLY A 356 -2.28 -39.32 -14.51
CA GLY A 356 -2.98 -38.05 -14.32
C GLY A 356 -4.37 -38.14 -13.71
N VAL A 357 -4.68 -37.14 -12.88
CA VAL A 357 -6.03 -36.62 -12.70
C VAL A 357 -5.92 -35.10 -12.80
N LYS A 358 -6.59 -34.55 -13.81
CA LYS A 358 -6.69 -33.11 -14.06
C LYS A 358 -7.36 -32.46 -12.86
N THR A 359 -6.69 -31.52 -12.20
CA THR A 359 -7.34 -30.56 -11.32
C THR A 359 -8.31 -29.75 -12.19
N HIS A 360 -9.59 -29.75 -11.82
CA HIS A 360 -10.54 -28.81 -12.40
C HIS A 360 -10.16 -27.42 -11.89
N ALA A 361 -9.31 -26.73 -12.65
CA ALA A 361 -9.18 -25.29 -12.58
C ALA A 361 -10.59 -24.69 -12.65
N ARG A 362 -10.89 -23.70 -11.79
CA ARG A 362 -11.99 -22.78 -12.03
C ARG A 362 -11.88 -22.37 -13.51
N PRO A 363 -12.93 -22.59 -14.32
CA PRO A 363 -12.83 -22.31 -15.75
C PRO A 363 -12.34 -20.88 -15.91
N PRO A 364 -11.37 -20.63 -16.82
CA PRO A 364 -10.83 -19.30 -17.03
C PRO A 364 -12.01 -18.34 -17.22
N PHE A 365 -11.98 -17.22 -16.48
CA PHE A 365 -13.02 -16.21 -16.57
C PHE A 365 -13.20 -15.82 -18.04
N ASP A 366 -14.36 -16.11 -18.60
CA ASP A 366 -14.62 -15.83 -20.01
C ASP A 366 -14.91 -14.33 -20.18
N ALA A 367 -13.85 -13.54 -20.33
CA ALA A 367 -13.98 -12.12 -20.59
C ALA A 367 -14.71 -11.82 -21.91
N ALA A 368 -14.72 -12.76 -22.87
CA ALA A 368 -15.49 -12.60 -24.11
C ALA A 368 -17.00 -12.75 -23.89
N ALA A 369 -17.43 -13.47 -22.84
CA ALA A 369 -18.82 -13.53 -22.42
C ALA A 369 -19.27 -12.31 -21.59
N PHE A 370 -18.36 -11.41 -21.21
CA PHE A 370 -18.66 -10.23 -20.40
C PHE A 370 -19.02 -9.02 -21.27
N PRO A 371 -20.28 -8.55 -21.32
CA PRO A 371 -20.70 -7.51 -22.27
C PRO A 371 -19.93 -6.19 -22.11
N ILE A 372 -19.57 -5.55 -23.23
CA ILE A 372 -18.85 -4.25 -23.22
C ILE A 372 -19.66 -3.15 -22.53
N GLU A 373 -21.00 -3.21 -22.61
CA GLU A 373 -21.88 -2.28 -21.92
C GLU A 373 -21.78 -2.43 -20.41
N ARG A 374 -21.60 -3.66 -19.93
CA ARG A 374 -21.44 -3.96 -18.52
C ARG A 374 -20.05 -3.53 -18.04
N PHE A 375 -19.02 -3.72 -18.85
CA PHE A 375 -17.67 -3.20 -18.59
C PHE A 375 -17.67 -1.66 -18.47
N ALA A 376 -18.31 -0.98 -19.41
CA ALA A 376 -18.42 0.48 -19.41
C ALA A 376 -19.19 1.01 -18.19
N ALA A 377 -20.29 0.35 -17.81
CA ALA A 377 -21.10 0.74 -16.66
C ALA A 377 -20.32 0.60 -15.33
N ILE A 378 -19.63 -0.53 -15.14
CA ILE A 378 -18.82 -0.76 -13.93
C ILE A 378 -17.61 0.18 -13.92
N SER A 379 -16.98 0.44 -15.07
CA SER A 379 -15.89 1.43 -15.18
C SER A 379 -16.35 2.83 -14.75
N ALA A 380 -17.55 3.24 -15.14
CA ALA A 380 -18.13 4.53 -14.72
C ALA A 380 -18.45 4.57 -13.21
N GLU A 381 -18.93 3.46 -12.64
CA GLU A 381 -19.20 3.36 -11.20
C GLU A 381 -17.91 3.37 -10.37
N LEU A 382 -16.86 2.69 -10.84
CA LEU A 382 -15.53 2.70 -10.23
C LEU A 382 -14.90 4.10 -10.26
N ASN A 383 -15.04 4.80 -11.38
CA ASN A 383 -14.53 6.16 -11.53
C ASN A 383 -15.35 7.22 -10.76
N GLU A 384 -16.58 6.89 -10.34
CA GLU A 384 -17.42 7.79 -9.51
C GLU A 384 -16.88 7.90 -8.08
N GLY A 385 -16.24 6.84 -7.58
CA GLY A 385 -15.65 6.84 -6.25
C GLY A 385 -16.65 6.96 -5.10
N ARG A 386 -17.96 6.69 -5.32
CA ARG A 386 -19.00 6.69 -4.27
C ARG A 386 -18.83 5.56 -3.25
N ALA A 387 -18.19 4.46 -3.65
CA ALA A 387 -17.91 3.32 -2.80
C ALA A 387 -16.48 2.81 -3.05
N PRO A 388 -15.85 2.13 -2.06
CA PRO A 388 -14.56 1.48 -2.27
C PRO A 388 -14.62 0.50 -3.44
N ARG A 389 -13.57 0.44 -4.26
CA ARG A 389 -13.48 -0.39 -5.48
C ARG A 389 -13.94 -1.84 -5.27
N HIS A 390 -13.48 -2.50 -4.22
CA HIS A 390 -13.86 -3.88 -3.93
C HIS A 390 -15.37 -4.06 -3.69
N HIS A 391 -16.05 -3.04 -3.14
CA HIS A 391 -17.49 -3.05 -2.89
C HIS A 391 -18.29 -2.94 -4.19
N VAL A 392 -17.82 -2.11 -5.13
CA VAL A 392 -18.41 -2.01 -6.47
C VAL A 392 -18.25 -3.34 -7.19
N LEU A 393 -17.06 -3.93 -7.20
CA LEU A 393 -16.81 -5.22 -7.85
C LEU A 393 -17.64 -6.36 -7.23
N GLU A 394 -17.74 -6.41 -5.89
CA GLU A 394 -18.54 -7.40 -5.18
C GLU A 394 -20.05 -7.26 -5.49
N ALA A 395 -20.57 -6.04 -5.58
CA ALA A 395 -21.97 -5.78 -5.98
C ALA A 395 -22.27 -6.33 -7.38
N HIS A 396 -21.25 -6.38 -8.24
CA HIS A 396 -21.31 -6.96 -9.58
C HIS A 396 -20.91 -8.44 -9.63
N ARG A 397 -20.69 -9.10 -8.48
CA ARG A 397 -20.25 -10.51 -8.40
C ARG A 397 -18.93 -10.75 -9.16
N LEU A 398 -18.02 -9.79 -9.09
CA LEU A 398 -16.69 -9.84 -9.70
C LEU A 398 -15.62 -9.79 -8.61
N GLY A 399 -14.58 -10.61 -8.75
CA GLY A 399 -13.33 -10.43 -8.02
C GLY A 399 -12.41 -9.41 -8.71
N GLU A 400 -11.33 -9.00 -8.03
CA GLU A 400 -10.30 -8.14 -8.64
C GLU A 400 -9.63 -8.79 -9.84
N ASP A 401 -9.39 -10.11 -9.81
CA ASP A 401 -8.76 -10.81 -10.94
C ASP A 401 -9.73 -11.01 -12.12
N ASP A 402 -11.03 -11.16 -11.85
CA ASP A 402 -12.06 -11.15 -12.89
C ASP A 402 -12.09 -9.78 -13.58
N TRP A 403 -12.05 -8.70 -12.80
CA TRP A 403 -12.02 -7.33 -13.33
C TRP A 403 -10.75 -7.05 -14.14
N LYS A 404 -9.57 -7.43 -13.65
CA LYS A 404 -8.31 -7.31 -14.42
C LYS A 404 -8.39 -8.05 -15.76
N THR A 405 -8.99 -9.24 -15.77
CA THR A 405 -9.15 -10.04 -16.99
C THR A 405 -10.14 -9.38 -17.96
N ILE A 406 -11.26 -8.85 -17.47
CA ILE A 406 -12.25 -8.08 -18.25
C ILE A 406 -11.62 -6.82 -18.83
N GLU A 407 -10.89 -6.06 -18.01
CA GLU A 407 -10.27 -4.79 -18.37
C GLU A 407 -9.20 -4.99 -19.44
N ALA A 408 -8.28 -5.95 -19.24
CA ALA A 408 -7.27 -6.31 -20.24
C ALA A 408 -7.92 -6.75 -21.57
N PHE A 409 -8.97 -7.58 -21.51
CA PHE A 409 -9.68 -8.03 -22.70
C PHE A 409 -10.35 -6.88 -23.46
N TRP A 410 -11.11 -6.01 -22.77
CA TRP A 410 -11.82 -4.92 -23.43
C TRP A 410 -10.89 -3.79 -23.89
N MET A 411 -9.81 -3.50 -23.15
CA MET A 411 -8.77 -2.57 -23.62
C MET A 411 -8.12 -3.09 -24.90
N GLN A 412 -7.72 -4.38 -24.92
CA GLN A 412 -7.18 -5.02 -26.13
C GLN A 412 -8.19 -4.96 -27.30
N LYS A 413 -9.47 -5.26 -27.06
CA LYS A 413 -10.49 -5.23 -28.12
C LYS A 413 -10.78 -3.83 -28.65
N LEU A 414 -10.76 -2.82 -27.78
CA LEU A 414 -10.92 -1.41 -28.17
C LEU A 414 -9.71 -0.91 -28.99
N ASP A 415 -8.50 -1.38 -28.65
CA ASP A 415 -7.28 -1.05 -29.39
C ASP A 415 -7.22 -1.78 -30.75
N GLU A 416 -7.59 -3.07 -30.80
CA GLU A 416 -7.72 -3.84 -32.04
C GLU A 416 -8.76 -3.21 -32.98
N GLU A 417 -9.92 -2.80 -32.45
CA GLU A 417 -10.95 -2.14 -33.24
C GLU A 417 -10.45 -0.78 -33.79
N ALA A 418 -9.76 -0.01 -32.95
CA ALA A 418 -9.19 1.27 -33.34
C ALA A 418 -8.09 1.14 -34.41
N ALA A 419 -7.23 0.11 -34.30
CA ALA A 419 -6.23 -0.21 -35.30
C ALA A 419 -6.84 -0.58 -36.67
N LEU A 420 -8.06 -1.12 -36.68
CA LEU A 420 -8.84 -1.44 -37.88
C LEU A 420 -9.66 -0.25 -38.41
N GLY A 421 -9.57 0.93 -37.79
CA GLY A 421 -10.38 2.11 -38.15
C GLY A 421 -11.87 1.93 -37.90
N LYS A 422 -12.25 0.95 -37.06
CA LYS A 422 -13.62 0.68 -36.65
C LYS A 422 -13.89 1.35 -35.30
N HIS A 423 -15.15 1.63 -35.03
CA HIS A 423 -15.57 2.41 -33.84
C HIS A 423 -16.94 1.95 -33.31
N ALA A 424 -17.32 0.69 -33.50
CA ALA A 424 -18.57 0.12 -33.02
C ALA A 424 -18.47 -0.26 -31.53
N LEU A 425 -17.44 -1.00 -31.13
CA LEU A 425 -17.16 -1.32 -29.72
C LEU A 425 -16.90 -0.05 -28.91
N ARG A 426 -16.11 0.88 -29.46
CA ARG A 426 -15.89 2.18 -28.79
C ARG A 426 -17.20 2.96 -28.60
N ALA A 427 -18.12 2.91 -29.56
CA ALA A 427 -19.41 3.57 -29.43
C ALA A 427 -20.33 2.90 -28.40
N MET A 428 -20.34 1.57 -28.36
CA MET A 428 -21.09 0.81 -27.34
C MET A 428 -20.55 1.10 -25.94
N ASN A 429 -19.21 1.14 -25.79
CA ASN A 429 -18.54 1.52 -24.55
C ASN A 429 -18.89 2.95 -24.14
N ASP A 430 -18.74 3.92 -25.04
CA ASP A 430 -19.02 5.33 -24.73
C ASP A 430 -20.51 5.55 -24.38
N GLN A 431 -21.43 4.90 -25.09
CA GLN A 431 -22.86 4.99 -24.82
C GLN A 431 -23.22 4.40 -23.45
N ALA A 432 -22.69 3.23 -23.11
CA ALA A 432 -22.96 2.58 -21.82
C ALA A 432 -22.27 3.30 -20.65
N TYR A 433 -21.08 3.88 -20.87
CA TYR A 433 -20.38 4.70 -19.89
C TYR A 433 -21.20 5.96 -19.57
N ILE A 434 -21.66 6.69 -20.60
CA ILE A 434 -22.50 7.88 -20.42
C ILE A 434 -23.81 7.51 -19.74
N ALA A 435 -24.47 6.42 -20.17
CA ALA A 435 -25.71 5.99 -19.56
C ALA A 435 -25.54 5.69 -18.06
N ALA A 436 -24.43 5.06 -17.66
CA ALA A 436 -24.12 4.84 -16.25
C ALA A 436 -23.87 6.16 -15.51
N VAL A 437 -23.12 7.11 -16.10
CA VAL A 437 -22.97 8.47 -15.55
C VAL A 437 -24.32 9.14 -15.33
N GLU A 438 -25.22 9.08 -16.31
CA GLU A 438 -26.55 9.68 -16.21
C GLU A 438 -27.43 9.03 -15.13
N VAL A 439 -27.22 7.73 -14.84
CA VAL A 439 -27.93 7.02 -13.76
C VAL A 439 -27.59 7.60 -12.38
N PHE A 440 -26.31 7.85 -12.09
CA PHE A 440 -25.91 8.31 -10.75
C PHE A 440 -25.79 9.83 -10.62
N ARG A 441 -25.54 10.57 -11.72
CA ARG A 441 -25.37 12.03 -11.74
C ARG A 441 -26.63 12.77 -12.21
N GLY A 442 -27.47 12.13 -13.01
CA GLY A 442 -28.56 12.79 -13.77
C GLY A 442 -28.15 13.09 -15.22
N PRO A 443 -29.13 13.43 -16.09
CA PRO A 443 -28.91 13.56 -17.53
C PRO A 443 -27.87 14.64 -17.86
N ILE A 444 -26.99 14.36 -18.81
CA ILE A 444 -26.02 15.33 -19.31
C ILE A 444 -26.71 16.17 -20.39
N THR A 445 -26.96 17.43 -20.10
CA THR A 445 -27.75 18.30 -20.98
C THR A 445 -26.94 18.80 -22.19
N PRO A 446 -27.61 19.17 -23.31
CA PRO A 446 -26.93 19.80 -24.44
C PRO A 446 -26.12 21.06 -24.07
N ALA A 447 -26.60 21.83 -23.09
CA ALA A 447 -25.91 23.03 -22.62
C ALA A 447 -24.60 22.70 -21.88
N GLU A 448 -24.59 21.63 -21.08
CA GLU A 448 -23.39 21.15 -20.38
C GLU A 448 -22.34 20.64 -21.35
N VAL A 449 -22.77 19.93 -22.41
CA VAL A 449 -21.86 19.48 -23.46
C VAL A 449 -21.31 20.63 -24.27
N ALA A 450 -22.12 21.64 -24.59
CA ALA A 450 -21.64 22.87 -25.22
C ALA A 450 -20.59 23.58 -24.35
N SER A 451 -20.76 23.57 -23.02
CA SER A 451 -19.77 24.10 -22.08
C SER A 451 -18.46 23.31 -22.12
N ILE A 452 -18.53 21.97 -22.08
CA ILE A 452 -17.37 21.06 -22.18
C ILE A 452 -16.62 21.26 -23.51
N VAL A 453 -17.34 21.36 -24.62
CA VAL A 453 -16.73 21.57 -25.94
C VAL A 453 -16.07 22.95 -26.02
N ALA A 454 -16.72 24.00 -25.49
CA ALA A 454 -16.16 25.35 -25.49
C ALA A 454 -14.92 25.48 -24.58
N SER A 455 -14.81 24.68 -23.51
CA SER A 455 -13.64 24.72 -22.61
C SER A 455 -12.43 23.94 -23.13
N LEU A 456 -12.62 23.01 -24.09
CA LEU A 456 -11.50 22.36 -24.79
C LEU A 456 -10.60 23.36 -25.51
N GLU A 457 -11.18 24.37 -26.16
CA GLU A 457 -10.42 25.42 -26.86
C GLU A 457 -9.57 26.27 -25.91
N ARG A 458 -9.92 26.27 -24.62
CA ARG A 458 -9.22 27.01 -23.56
C ARG A 458 -8.30 26.13 -22.71
N GLY A 459 -8.28 24.80 -22.93
CA GLY A 459 -7.52 23.86 -22.10
C GLY A 459 -8.13 23.63 -20.70
N GLU A 460 -9.40 23.99 -20.49
CA GLU A 460 -10.09 23.98 -19.19
C GLU A 460 -11.09 22.81 -19.05
N ALA A 461 -11.04 21.83 -19.96
CA ALA A 461 -12.04 20.76 -20.05
C ALA A 461 -12.21 19.94 -18.76
N TYR A 462 -11.12 19.63 -18.06
CA TYR A 462 -11.20 18.91 -16.78
C TYR A 462 -11.83 19.75 -15.67
N GLN A 463 -11.50 21.04 -15.60
CA GLN A 463 -12.12 21.96 -14.65
C GLN A 463 -13.64 22.08 -14.91
N THR A 464 -14.05 22.16 -16.18
CA THR A 464 -15.48 22.19 -16.54
C THR A 464 -16.19 20.89 -16.17
N LEU A 465 -15.53 19.73 -16.29
CA LEU A 465 -16.11 18.45 -15.86
C LEU A 465 -16.28 18.39 -14.34
N ASP A 466 -15.29 18.85 -13.58
CA ASP A 466 -15.35 18.93 -12.12
C ASP A 466 -16.48 19.88 -11.67
N GLU A 467 -16.62 21.05 -12.31
CA GLU A 467 -17.72 22.00 -12.06
C GLU A 467 -19.10 21.42 -12.36
N LEU A 468 -19.18 20.49 -13.32
CA LEU A 468 -20.41 19.79 -13.71
C LEU A 468 -20.65 18.50 -12.90
N ASN A 469 -19.79 18.15 -11.93
CA ASN A 469 -19.82 16.84 -11.24
C ASN A 469 -19.81 15.67 -12.23
N ILE A 470 -19.02 15.76 -13.29
CA ILE A 470 -18.81 14.69 -14.26
C ILE A 470 -17.37 14.22 -14.10
N GLN A 471 -17.16 12.91 -13.97
CA GLN A 471 -15.82 12.35 -13.81
C GLN A 471 -14.94 12.65 -15.04
N GLN A 472 -13.67 12.96 -14.81
CA GLN A 472 -12.71 13.26 -15.88
C GLN A 472 -12.60 12.18 -16.98
N PRO A 473 -12.67 10.86 -16.68
CA PRO A 473 -12.68 9.82 -17.71
C PRO A 473 -13.90 9.86 -18.65
N ALA A 474 -14.98 10.57 -18.30
CA ALA A 474 -16.14 10.76 -19.16
C ALA A 474 -15.91 11.75 -20.31
N LEU A 475 -14.83 12.53 -20.29
CA LEU A 475 -14.52 13.55 -21.31
C LEU A 475 -14.60 12.97 -22.73
N MET A 476 -13.80 11.94 -22.99
CA MET A 476 -13.68 11.36 -24.31
C MET A 476 -14.94 10.60 -24.76
N PRO A 477 -15.62 9.82 -23.90
CA PRO A 477 -16.95 9.30 -24.18
C PRO A 477 -17.95 10.39 -24.59
N ILE A 478 -18.04 11.48 -23.84
CA ILE A 478 -18.95 12.61 -24.13
C ILE A 478 -18.64 13.21 -25.50
N LEU A 479 -17.38 13.53 -25.78
CA LEU A 479 -17.00 14.12 -27.06
C LEU A 479 -17.30 13.21 -28.25
N ARG A 480 -17.04 11.89 -28.11
CA ARG A 480 -17.28 10.91 -29.18
C ARG A 480 -18.76 10.61 -29.40
N SER A 481 -19.57 10.63 -28.34
CA SER A 481 -21.02 10.42 -28.40
C SER A 481 -21.74 11.63 -29.01
N TRP A 482 -21.28 12.85 -28.70
CA TRP A 482 -21.91 14.08 -29.16
C TRP A 482 -21.46 14.57 -30.53
N THR A 483 -20.24 14.24 -30.98
CA THR A 483 -19.80 14.49 -32.38
C THR A 483 -20.53 13.63 -33.42
N ARG A 484 -21.31 12.63 -32.99
CA ARG A 484 -22.11 11.75 -33.86
C ARG A 484 -23.60 12.12 -33.94
N LYS A 485 -24.12 13.00 -33.07
CA LYS A 485 -25.52 13.44 -33.18
C LYS A 485 -25.65 14.42 -34.36
N PRO A 486 -26.60 14.21 -35.30
CA PRO A 486 -26.78 15.11 -36.42
C PRO A 486 -27.09 16.53 -35.94
N ALA A 487 -26.56 17.52 -36.65
CA ALA A 487 -26.63 18.97 -36.41
C ALA A 487 -28.05 19.59 -36.34
N ARG A 488 -29.11 18.81 -36.10
CA ARG A 488 -30.50 19.29 -36.04
C ARG A 488 -30.91 19.91 -34.70
N ASP A 489 -30.15 19.70 -33.62
CA ASP A 489 -30.40 20.32 -32.32
C ASP A 489 -29.49 21.54 -32.03
N LEU A 490 -28.71 21.99 -33.03
CA LEU A 490 -27.77 23.13 -32.93
C LEU A 490 -28.44 24.51 -33.05
N VAL A 491 -29.77 24.61 -33.12
CA VAL A 491 -30.49 25.88 -33.20
C VAL A 491 -31.47 26.00 -32.04
N ILE A 492 -31.33 27.09 -31.28
CA ILE A 492 -32.00 27.52 -30.03
C ILE A 492 -31.02 27.29 -28.86
N VAL A 493 -30.07 28.17 -28.57
CA VAL A 493 -30.24 29.58 -28.16
C VAL A 493 -28.99 30.37 -28.55
N SER A 494 -29.11 31.26 -29.53
CA SER A 494 -28.25 32.45 -29.61
C SER A 494 -29.08 33.63 -30.12
N ALA A 495 -29.44 34.53 -29.22
CA ALA A 495 -29.51 35.97 -29.44
C ALA A 495 -30.12 36.67 -28.21
N PRO A 496 -29.34 37.46 -27.45
CA PRO A 496 -29.85 38.67 -26.83
C PRO A 496 -29.91 39.78 -27.90
N LYS A 497 -31.08 40.39 -28.09
CA LYS A 497 -31.25 41.76 -28.60
C LYS A 497 -32.09 42.45 -27.53
N GLY A 498 -31.66 43.47 -26.81
CA GLY A 498 -30.90 44.63 -27.26
C GLY A 498 -31.86 45.78 -27.57
N THR A 499 -32.58 46.26 -26.55
CA THR A 499 -32.94 47.65 -26.16
C THR A 499 -34.01 47.62 -25.08
#